data_AF-A0A3B9I3X5-F1
#
_entry.id   AF-A0A3B9I3X5-F1
#
_cell.length_a   1.000
_cell.length_b   1.000
_cell.length_c   1.000
_cell.angle_alpha   90.00
_cell.angle_beta   90.00
_cell.angle_gamma   90.00
#
_symmetry.space_group_name_H-M   'P 1'
#
loop_
_entity.id
_entity.type
_entity.pdbx_description
1 polymer ?
#
loop_
_entity_poly.entity_id
_entity_poly.type
_entity_poly.pdbx_seq_one_letter_code
_entity_poly.pdbx_strand_id
1 'polypeptide(L)'
;LNLTGWVGDIQVIMPEDLAVDISAAVRVGNIDIFGQEQEFKKNKTAKRSGVSNTLNYRSEKFDEAFKKLRMQVSLNIGDISIRRCC
;
A
#
# COMPACT_ATOMS: atom_id res chain seq x y z
N LEU A 1 -1.34 4.28 -11.63
CA LEU A 1 -1.63 5.49 -10.83
C LEU A 1 -0.46 5.74 -9.90
N ASN A 2 0.04 6.97 -9.83
CA ASN A 2 1.15 7.33 -8.96
C ASN A 2 0.71 8.47 -8.03
N LEU A 3 0.86 8.27 -6.73
CA LEU A 3 0.52 9.24 -5.69
C LEU A 3 1.74 9.51 -4.82
N THR A 4 2.14 10.78 -4.73
CA THR A 4 3.31 11.19 -3.95
C THR A 4 2.96 12.36 -3.05
N GLY A 5 3.35 12.28 -1.77
CA GLY A 5 3.13 13.32 -0.77
C GLY A 5 4.35 13.53 0.12
N TRP A 6 4.42 14.70 0.75
CA TRP A 6 5.48 15.04 1.71
C TRP A 6 5.00 14.86 3.16
N VAL A 7 3.91 15.50 3.55
CA VAL A 7 3.31 15.37 4.89
C VAL A 7 1.80 15.28 4.76
N GLY A 8 1.18 14.34 5.48
CA GLY A 8 -0.27 14.15 5.52
C GLY A 8 -0.64 12.69 5.33
N ASP A 9 -1.92 12.40 5.18
CA ASP A 9 -2.42 11.02 5.08
C ASP A 9 -2.96 10.73 3.68
N ILE A 10 -2.72 9.52 3.19
CA ILE A 10 -3.25 9.04 1.91
C ILE A 10 -4.26 7.93 2.19
N GLN A 11 -5.51 8.20 1.84
CA GLN A 11 -6.58 7.21 1.90
C GLN A 11 -7.05 6.85 0.49
N VAL A 12 -6.99 5.56 0.17
CA VAL A 12 -7.50 5.00 -1.09
C VAL A 12 -8.66 4.08 -0.79
N ILE A 13 -9.76 4.28 -1.51
CA ILE A 13 -10.93 3.42 -1.48
C ILE A 13 -11.12 2.86 -2.90
N MET A 14 -11.23 1.54 -3.02
CA MET A 14 -11.40 0.87 -4.32
C MET A 14 -12.50 -0.19 -4.28
N PRO A 15 -13.12 -0.54 -5.42
CA PRO A 15 -14.10 -1.63 -5.50
C PRO A 15 -13.50 -3.01 -5.16
N GLU A 16 -14.31 -3.94 -4.65
CA GLU A 16 -13.86 -5.32 -4.39
C GLU A 16 -13.57 -6.14 -5.66
N ASP A 17 -14.25 -5.83 -6.77
CA ASP A 17 -14.10 -6.53 -8.06
C ASP A 17 -12.86 -6.11 -8.86
N LEU A 18 -12.03 -5.21 -8.32
CA LEU A 18 -10.86 -4.67 -9.01
C LEU A 18 -9.59 -5.44 -8.65
N ALA A 19 -8.95 -6.04 -9.66
CA ALA A 19 -7.64 -6.64 -9.47
C ALA A 19 -6.56 -5.55 -9.30
N VAL A 20 -5.68 -5.69 -8.32
CA VAL A 20 -4.73 -4.63 -7.96
C VAL A 20 -3.30 -5.11 -7.76
N ASP A 21 -2.36 -4.25 -8.13
CA ASP A 21 -0.92 -4.37 -7.92
C ASP A 21 -0.44 -3.06 -7.29
N ILE A 22 -0.17 -3.10 -5.99
CA ILE A 22 0.05 -1.93 -5.14
C ILE A 22 1.46 -1.97 -4.59
N SER A 23 2.18 -0.87 -4.75
CA SER A 23 3.44 -0.60 -4.07
C SER A 23 3.30 0.68 -3.26
N ALA A 24 3.38 0.59 -1.95
CA ALA A 24 3.27 1.72 -1.04
C ALA A 24 4.57 1.88 -0.24
N ALA A 25 5.04 3.11 -0.09
CA ALA A 25 6.23 3.44 0.68
C ALA A 25 5.97 4.65 1.57
N VAL A 26 6.34 4.54 2.86
CA VAL A 26 6.33 5.65 3.80
C VAL A 26 7.65 5.76 4.53
N ARG A 27 8.21 6.97 4.64
CA ARG A 27 9.48 7.16 5.36
C ARG A 27 9.28 7.15 6.88
N VAL A 28 8.27 7.85 7.39
CA VAL A 28 7.89 7.88 8.82
C VAL A 28 6.37 7.80 8.93
N GLY A 29 5.88 6.68 9.45
CA GLY A 29 4.45 6.41 9.61
C GLY A 29 4.12 4.95 9.27
N ASN A 30 2.84 4.65 9.08
CA ASN A 30 2.32 3.31 8.89
C ASN A 30 1.70 3.12 7.50
N ILE A 31 1.64 1.87 7.07
CA ILE A 31 0.93 1.46 5.85
C ILE A 31 -0.03 0.34 6.23
N ASP A 32 -1.30 0.53 5.93
CA ASP A 32 -2.34 -0.49 6.02
C ASP A 32 -2.95 -0.73 4.64
N ILE A 33 -2.89 -1.99 4.19
CA ILE A 33 -3.52 -2.43 2.96
C ILE A 33 -4.51 -3.54 3.30
N PHE A 34 -5.79 -3.27 3.06
CA PHE A 34 -6.91 -4.20 3.27
C PHE A 34 -7.04 -4.74 4.70
N GLY A 35 -6.60 -3.98 5.72
CA GLY A 35 -6.67 -4.40 7.12
C GLY A 35 -5.67 -5.50 7.49
N GLN A 36 -4.67 -5.78 6.64
CA GLN A 36 -3.63 -6.79 6.88
C GLN A 36 -2.49 -6.29 7.76
N GLU A 37 -2.80 -5.46 8.76
CA GLU A 37 -1.85 -4.89 9.72
C GLU A 37 -1.07 -6.00 10.49
N GLN A 38 -1.65 -7.20 10.59
CA GLN A 38 -1.15 -8.27 11.46
C GLN A 38 -0.18 -9.26 10.80
N GLU A 39 -0.22 -9.47 9.48
CA GLU A 39 0.74 -10.36 8.81
C GLU A 39 2.10 -9.65 8.55
N PHE A 40 2.12 -8.32 8.61
CA PHE A 40 3.25 -7.47 8.23
C PHE A 40 4.30 -7.22 9.32
N LYS A 41 4.09 -7.68 10.56
CA LYS A 41 5.18 -7.75 11.56
C LYS A 41 6.20 -8.85 11.23
N LYS A 42 5.85 -9.84 10.39
CA LYS A 42 6.73 -10.97 10.03
C LYS A 42 7.69 -10.69 8.88
N ASN A 43 7.35 -9.80 7.94
CA ASN A 43 8.22 -9.40 6.82
C ASN A 43 8.88 -8.02 7.04
N LYS A 44 9.23 -7.71 8.29
CA LYS A 44 10.09 -6.57 8.66
C LYS A 44 11.55 -6.89 8.30
N THR A 45 11.83 -7.22 7.05
CA THR A 45 13.20 -7.43 6.57
C THR A 45 13.84 -6.06 6.41
N ALA A 46 14.83 -5.79 7.26
CA ALA A 46 15.62 -4.57 7.40
C ALA A 46 15.09 -3.48 8.35
N LYS A 47 14.94 -3.81 9.64
CA LYS A 47 15.37 -2.88 10.69
C LYS A 47 16.86 -2.55 10.48
N ARG A 48 17.16 -1.41 9.84
CA ARG A 48 18.37 -0.62 10.13
C ARG A 48 17.87 0.77 10.53
N SER A 49 18.55 1.42 11.47
CA SER A 49 18.09 2.69 12.06
C SER A 49 17.85 3.75 10.96
N GLY A 50 16.60 4.25 10.84
CA GLY A 50 16.20 5.33 9.91
C GLY A 50 15.51 4.93 8.60
N VAL A 51 14.84 3.77 8.52
CA VAL A 51 14.50 3.10 7.25
C VAL A 51 13.02 3.20 6.86
N SER A 52 12.77 3.55 5.59
CA SER A 52 11.46 3.59 4.95
C SER A 52 10.71 2.25 5.03
N ASN A 53 9.41 2.30 5.36
CA ASN A 53 8.51 1.18 5.29
C ASN A 53 7.99 1.03 3.86
N THR A 54 8.15 -0.13 3.25
CA THR A 54 7.60 -0.44 1.92
C THR A 54 6.72 -1.68 1.99
N LEU A 55 5.56 -1.61 1.35
CA LEU A 55 4.49 -2.61 1.36
C LEU A 55 4.12 -2.89 -0.10
N ASN A 56 4.24 -4.14 -0.53
CA ASN A 56 3.77 -4.54 -1.84
C ASN A 56 2.64 -5.55 -1.68
N TYR A 57 1.53 -5.31 -2.38
CA TYR A 57 0.39 -6.21 -2.44
C TYR A 57 0.01 -6.45 -3.90
N ARG A 58 -0.25 -7.70 -4.26
CA ARG A 58 -0.74 -8.06 -5.59
C ARG A 58 -1.84 -9.10 -5.48
N SER A 59 -2.97 -8.84 -6.14
CA SER A 59 -4.07 -9.80 -6.23
C SER A 59 -3.68 -10.98 -7.14
N GLU A 60 -4.10 -12.20 -6.80
CA GLU A 60 -3.75 -13.43 -7.52
C GLU A 60 -4.03 -13.38 -9.03
N LYS A 61 -5.16 -12.81 -9.44
CA LYS A 61 -5.61 -12.76 -10.86
C LYS A 61 -5.24 -11.46 -11.57
N PHE A 62 -4.24 -10.72 -11.10
CA PHE A 62 -3.91 -9.40 -11.65
C PHE A 62 -3.61 -9.40 -13.15
N ASP A 63 -2.89 -10.42 -13.65
CA ASP A 63 -2.48 -10.46 -15.05
C ASP A 63 -3.64 -10.80 -16.00
N GLU A 64 -4.57 -11.64 -15.54
CA GLU A 64 -5.72 -12.15 -16.30
C GLU A 64 -6.96 -11.23 -16.20
N ALA A 65 -6.99 -10.32 -15.22
CA ALA A 65 -8.15 -9.47 -14.97
C ALA A 65 -8.36 -8.42 -16.07
N PHE A 66 -9.62 -8.28 -16.50
CA PHE A 66 -10.05 -7.24 -17.43
C PHE A 66 -10.03 -5.85 -16.77
N LYS A 67 -10.52 -5.74 -15.53
CA LYS A 67 -10.42 -4.53 -14.71
C LYS A 67 -9.23 -4.67 -13.77
N LYS A 68 -8.18 -3.88 -14.00
CA LYS A 68 -6.99 -3.89 -13.16
C LYS A 68 -6.41 -2.51 -12.90
N LEU A 69 -5.79 -2.34 -11.73
CA LEU A 69 -5.13 -1.11 -11.33
C LEU A 69 -3.75 -1.38 -10.74
N ARG A 70 -2.71 -0.86 -11.40
CA ARG A 70 -1.37 -0.75 -10.81
C ARG A 70 -1.24 0.60 -10.11
N MET A 71 -0.85 0.58 -8.84
CA MET A 71 -0.72 1.77 -7.99
C MET A 71 0.65 1.84 -7.32
N GLN A 72 1.27 3.02 -7.37
CA GLN A 72 2.44 3.35 -6.57
C GLN A 72 2.10 4.54 -5.66
N VAL A 73 2.32 4.38 -4.36
CA VAL A 73 2.07 5.40 -3.34
C VAL A 73 3.36 5.68 -2.59
N SER A 74 3.72 6.94 -2.40
CA SER A 74 4.93 7.34 -1.68
C SER A 74 4.68 8.55 -0.80
N LEU A 75 5.03 8.44 0.47
CA LEU A 75 4.81 9.48 1.46
C LEU A 75 6.04 9.65 2.35
N ASN A 76 6.42 10.88 2.71
CA ASN A 76 7.52 11.07 3.66
C ASN A 76 7.03 10.93 5.11
N ILE A 77 6.00 11.67 5.53
CA ILE A 77 5.51 11.63 6.92
C ILE A 77 3.97 11.55 6.94
N GLY A 78 3.43 10.58 7.68
CA GLY A 78 1.99 10.34 7.84
C GLY A 78 1.62 8.91 7.50
N ASP A 79 0.34 8.60 7.32
CA ASP A 79 -0.13 7.23 7.13
C ASP A 79 -0.71 6.97 5.74
N ILE A 80 -0.54 5.74 5.24
CA ILE A 80 -1.16 5.26 4.00
C ILE A 80 -2.19 4.19 4.37
N SER A 81 -3.46 4.41 4.05
CA SER A 81 -4.55 3.44 4.26
C SER A 81 -5.25 3.13 2.95
N ILE A 82 -5.28 1.85 2.60
CA ILE A 82 -5.88 1.36 1.38
C ILE A 82 -6.96 0.34 1.74
N ARG A 83 -8.21 0.64 1.38
CA ARG A 83 -9.37 -0.16 1.74
C ARG A 83 -10.22 -0.51 0.52
N ARG A 84 -10.88 -1.66 0.59
CA ARG A 84 -11.94 -2.00 -0.36
C ARG A 84 -13.26 -1.43 0.14
N CYS A 85 -14.08 -0.92 -0.78
CA CYS A 85 -15.48 -0.64 -0.54
C CYS A 85 -16.33 -1.53 -1.43
N CYS A 86 -17.31 -2.19 -0.82
CA CYS A 86 -18.45 -2.86 -1.44
C CYS A 86 -18.14 -4.00 -2.43
#